data_AF-A0ABD3E1U9-F1
#
_entry.id   AF-A0ABD3E1U9-F1
#
_cell.length_a   1.000
_cell.length_b   1.000
_cell.length_c   1.000
_cell.angle_alpha   90.00
_cell.angle_beta   90.00
_cell.angle_gamma   90.00
#
_symmetry.space_group_name_H-M   'P 1'
#
loop_
_entity.id
_entity.type
_entity.pdbx_description
1 polymer ?
#
loop_
_entity_poly.entity_id
_entity_poly.type
_entity_poly.pdbx_seq_one_letter_code
_entity_poly.pdbx_strand_id
1 'polypeptide(L)'
;MNPNFRMTDPFNPVHIMSFSGARGNASQVHQLVGMRGLMSDPQGQMIDLPIQSNLREGLSLTEYIISCYGARKGVVDTAVRTSDAGYLTRRLVEVVQHIVVRRTDCGTVRGISVSPRQL
;
A
#
# COMPACT_ATOMS: atom_id res chain seq x y z
N MET A 1 13.37 -12.96 -3.95
CA MET A 1 12.07 -13.51 -4.42
C MET A 1 12.20 -15.03 -4.41
N ASN A 2 11.45 -15.73 -3.55
CA ASN A 2 11.69 -17.15 -3.27
C ASN A 2 11.26 -18.00 -4.48
N PRO A 3 12.16 -18.72 -5.17
CA PRO A 3 11.87 -19.42 -6.44
C PRO A 3 10.97 -20.67 -6.28
N ASN A 4 10.66 -21.07 -5.04
CA ASN A 4 10.03 -22.35 -4.76
C ASN A 4 8.63 -22.51 -5.38
N PHE A 5 7.77 -21.49 -5.37
CA PHE A 5 6.41 -21.63 -5.90
C PHE A 5 6.36 -21.91 -7.41
N ARG A 6 7.26 -21.30 -8.20
CA ARG A 6 7.35 -21.57 -9.64
C ARG A 6 7.89 -22.97 -9.95
N MET A 7 8.73 -23.52 -9.07
CA MET A 7 9.40 -24.79 -9.30
C MET A 7 8.63 -26.01 -8.78
N THR A 8 7.75 -25.85 -7.79
CA THR A 8 7.10 -27.00 -7.11
C THR A 8 5.64 -27.21 -7.49
N ASP A 9 4.85 -26.15 -7.73
CA ASP A 9 3.45 -26.29 -8.15
C ASP A 9 2.95 -25.03 -8.91
N PRO A 10 3.00 -25.04 -10.25
CA PRO A 10 2.51 -23.93 -11.08
C PRO A 10 1.02 -23.64 -10.89
N PHE A 11 0.23 -24.63 -10.44
CA PHE A 11 -1.21 -24.53 -10.27
C PHE A 11 -1.64 -24.15 -8.85
N ASN A 12 -0.70 -23.83 -7.97
CA ASN A 12 -1.02 -23.38 -6.63
C ASN A 12 -1.93 -22.13 -6.67
N PRO A 13 -3.15 -22.18 -6.10
CA PRO A 13 -4.09 -21.07 -6.16
C PRO A 13 -3.53 -19.76 -5.60
N VAL A 14 -2.72 -19.81 -4.53
CA VAL A 14 -2.09 -18.62 -3.93
C VAL A 14 -1.10 -17.99 -4.89
N HIS A 15 -0.33 -18.81 -5.60
CA HIS A 15 0.60 -18.34 -6.64
C HIS A 15 -0.17 -17.75 -7.83
N ILE A 16 -1.18 -18.45 -8.36
CA ILE A 16 -1.99 -17.94 -9.47
C ILE A 16 -2.61 -16.59 -9.12
N MET A 17 -3.23 -16.44 -7.95
CA MET A 17 -3.87 -15.19 -7.52
C MET A 17 -2.88 -14.02 -7.44
N SER A 18 -1.71 -14.21 -6.82
CA SER A 18 -0.74 -13.13 -6.62
C SER A 18 0.00 -12.76 -7.90
N PHE A 19 0.35 -13.72 -8.75
CA PHE A 19 1.15 -13.49 -9.96
C PHE A 19 0.32 -13.06 -11.17
N SER A 20 -0.96 -13.43 -11.23
CA SER A 20 -1.88 -12.92 -12.26
C SER A 20 -2.31 -11.47 -12.04
N GLY A 21 -2.03 -10.90 -10.85
CA GLY A 21 -2.50 -9.57 -10.46
C GLY A 21 -3.98 -9.54 -10.03
N ALA A 22 -4.65 -10.69 -9.94
CA ALA A 22 -6.04 -10.76 -9.52
C ALA A 22 -6.24 -10.36 -8.05
N ARG A 23 -5.42 -10.90 -7.14
CA ARG A 23 -5.44 -10.55 -5.71
C ARG A 23 -4.18 -11.01 -5.01
N GLY A 24 -3.73 -10.20 -4.06
CA GLY A 24 -2.61 -10.54 -3.19
C GLY A 24 -1.29 -9.99 -3.70
N ASN A 25 -0.41 -9.62 -2.78
CA ASN A 25 0.94 -9.15 -3.10
C ASN A 25 2.00 -10.12 -2.57
N ALA A 26 3.24 -10.00 -3.05
CA ALA A 26 4.34 -10.88 -2.63
C ALA A 26 4.64 -10.80 -1.12
N SER A 27 4.43 -9.64 -0.48
CA SER A 27 4.59 -9.47 0.96
C SER A 27 3.51 -10.22 1.76
N GLN A 28 2.26 -10.22 1.31
CA GLN A 28 1.16 -10.96 1.90
C GLN A 28 1.37 -12.47 1.76
N VAL A 29 1.84 -12.93 0.60
CA VAL A 29 2.22 -14.34 0.42
C VAL A 29 3.40 -14.71 1.32
N HIS A 30 4.37 -13.81 1.49
CA HIS A 30 5.48 -14.02 2.43
C HIS A 30 4.99 -14.17 3.87
N GLN A 31 4.02 -13.38 4.33
CA GLN A 31 3.47 -13.52 5.68
C GLN A 31 2.63 -14.80 5.88
N LEU A 32 2.10 -15.39 4.81
CA LEU A 32 1.35 -16.65 4.87
C LEU A 32 2.27 -17.86 5.10
N VAL A 33 3.43 -17.90 4.45
CA VAL A 33 4.26 -19.11 4.36
C VAL A 33 5.67 -18.91 4.94
N GLY A 34 6.19 -17.70 4.89
CA GLY A 34 7.45 -17.30 5.52
C GLY A 34 7.23 -16.57 6.84
N MET A 35 8.34 -16.19 7.47
CA MET A 35 8.28 -15.40 8.71
C MET A 35 7.60 -14.05 8.48
N ARG A 36 6.83 -13.58 9.46
CA ARG A 36 6.14 -12.30 9.34
C ARG A 36 7.10 -11.10 9.46
N GLY A 37 8.19 -11.27 10.21
CA GLY A 37 9.28 -10.28 10.30
C GLY A 37 9.13 -9.30 11.46
N LEU A 38 9.86 -8.18 11.37
CA LEU A 38 9.86 -7.13 12.37
C LEU A 38 8.58 -6.30 12.31
N MET A 39 8.17 -5.78 13.45
CA MET A 39 7.00 -4.91 13.60
C MET A 39 7.41 -3.60 14.27
N SER A 40 6.64 -2.55 14.00
CA SER A 40 6.81 -1.27 14.69
C SER A 40 5.97 -1.22 15.96
N ASP A 41 6.50 -0.56 16.98
CA ASP A 41 5.76 -0.18 18.18
C ASP A 41 4.76 0.95 17.88
N PRO A 42 3.90 1.33 18.84
CA PRO A 42 2.97 2.46 18.68
C PRO A 42 3.66 3.80 18.40
N GLN A 43 4.88 3.99 18.89
CA GLN A 43 5.70 5.19 18.68
C GLN A 43 6.38 5.20 17.29
N GLY A 44 6.32 4.10 16.54
CA GLY A 44 6.94 3.93 15.23
C GLY A 44 8.39 3.43 15.28
N GLN A 45 8.94 3.07 16.44
CA GLN A 45 10.24 2.42 16.55
C GLN A 45 10.14 0.94 16.17
N MET A 46 11.22 0.38 15.64
CA MET A 46 11.28 -1.04 15.30
C MET A 46 11.48 -1.86 16.57
N ILE A 47 10.66 -2.89 16.75
CA ILE A 47 10.81 -3.84 17.85
C ILE A 47 11.89 -4.84 17.47
N ASP A 48 12.94 -4.98 18.27
CA ASP A 48 14.11 -5.84 17.99
C ASP A 48 13.78 -7.35 17.98
N LEU A 49 12.60 -7.75 18.44
CA LEU A 49 12.12 -9.13 18.42
C LEU A 49 11.28 -9.40 17.15
N PRO A 50 11.80 -10.17 16.17
CA PRO A 50 11.03 -10.52 14.98
C PRO A 50 9.97 -11.58 15.27
N ILE A 51 8.85 -11.52 14.55
CA ILE A 51 7.84 -12.58 14.51
C ILE A 51 8.36 -13.67 13.56
N GLN A 52 8.72 -14.82 14.12
CA GLN A 52 9.28 -15.94 13.39
C GLN A 52 8.18 -16.81 12.78
N SER A 53 7.05 -16.93 13.47
CA SER A 53 5.93 -17.75 13.03
C SER A 53 5.23 -17.15 11.81
N ASN A 54 4.62 -18.03 11.00
CA ASN A 54 3.84 -17.65 9.82
C ASN A 54 2.33 -17.76 10.11
N LEU A 55 1.48 -17.19 9.23
CA LEU A 55 0.03 -17.25 9.43
C LEU A 55 -0.55 -18.67 9.23
N ARG A 56 0.19 -19.57 8.59
CA ARG A 56 -0.21 -20.97 8.40
C ARG A 56 -0.05 -21.81 9.67
N GLU A 57 1.04 -21.62 10.40
CA GLU A 57 1.39 -22.31 11.66
C GLU A 57 0.70 -21.67 12.86
N GLY A 58 0.37 -20.37 12.74
CA GLY A 58 -0.26 -19.59 13.79
C GLY A 58 0.74 -18.74 14.56
N LEU A 59 0.25 -17.74 15.27
CA LEU A 59 1.05 -16.79 16.04
C LEU A 59 0.92 -17.12 17.52
N SER A 60 2.02 -17.04 18.26
CA SER A 60 1.96 -17.04 19.73
C SER A 60 1.24 -15.80 20.25
N LEU A 61 0.77 -15.85 21.50
CA LEU A 61 0.08 -14.71 22.13
C LEU A 61 0.91 -13.42 22.06
N THR A 62 2.21 -13.53 22.34
CA THR A 62 3.15 -12.39 22.31
C THR A 62 3.31 -11.85 20.90
N GLU A 63 3.53 -12.70 19.89
CA GLU A 63 3.66 -12.29 18.49
C GLU A 63 2.37 -11.64 17.96
N TYR A 64 1.22 -12.15 18.38
CA TYR A 64 -0.07 -11.58 18.01
C TYR A 64 -0.27 -10.17 18.61
N ILE A 65 0.08 -9.96 19.88
CA ILE A 65 0.00 -8.65 20.53
C ILE A 65 0.95 -7.65 19.85
N ILE A 66 2.19 -8.05 19.56
CA ILE A 66 3.16 -7.22 18.82
C ILE A 66 2.58 -6.82 17.45
N SER A 67 1.95 -7.75 16.73
CA SER A 67 1.31 -7.47 15.45
C SER A 67 0.14 -6.49 15.54
N CYS A 68 -0.51 -6.36 16.71
CA CYS A 68 -1.66 -5.46 16.87
C CYS A 68 -1.28 -3.98 16.86
N TYR A 69 -0.06 -3.62 17.29
CA TYR A 69 0.39 -2.23 17.31
C TYR A 69 0.41 -1.61 15.90
N GLY A 70 1.06 -2.30 14.96
CA GLY A 70 1.10 -1.90 13.56
C GLY A 70 -0.28 -1.89 12.90
N ALA A 71 -1.12 -2.89 13.20
CA ALA A 71 -2.48 -2.95 12.66
C ALA A 71 -3.34 -1.77 13.12
N ARG A 72 -3.31 -1.44 14.43
CA ARG A 72 -4.06 -0.30 14.98
C ARG A 72 -3.60 1.02 14.37
N LYS A 73 -2.29 1.24 14.27
CA LYS A 73 -1.73 2.43 13.62
C LYS A 73 -2.19 2.54 12.17
N GLY A 74 -2.16 1.44 11.42
CA GLY A 74 -2.64 1.40 10.03
C GLY A 74 -4.12 1.78 9.88
N VAL A 75 -4.99 1.34 10.81
CA VAL A 75 -6.41 1.72 10.80
C VAL A 75 -6.58 3.22 11.07
N VAL A 76 -5.86 3.75 12.07
CA VAL A 76 -5.90 5.18 12.41
C VAL A 76 -5.39 6.04 11.23
N ASP A 77 -4.25 5.68 10.65
CA ASP A 77 -3.67 6.37 9.49
C ASP A 77 -4.61 6.33 8.28
N THR A 78 -5.39 5.26 8.14
CA THR A 78 -6.39 5.15 7.07
C THR A 78 -7.55 6.11 7.32
N ALA A 79 -8.02 6.23 8.56
CA ALA A 79 -9.06 7.19 8.92
C ALA A 79 -8.61 8.64 8.67
N VAL A 80 -7.39 9.00 9.11
CA VAL A 80 -6.81 10.34 8.89
C VAL A 80 -6.62 10.63 7.39
N ARG A 81 -6.07 9.68 6.63
CA ARG A 81 -5.91 9.86 5.18
C ARG A 81 -7.25 9.98 4.46
N THR A 82 -8.29 9.30 4.95
CA THR A 82 -9.64 9.42 4.40
C THR A 82 -10.21 10.82 4.64
N SER A 83 -10.05 11.37 5.85
CA SER A 83 -10.50 12.73 6.14
C SER A 83 -9.75 13.77 5.31
N ASP A 84 -8.43 13.63 5.19
CA ASP A 84 -7.60 14.59 4.46
C ASP A 84 -7.87 14.55 2.96
N ALA A 85 -8.06 13.36 2.37
CA ALA A 85 -8.39 13.22 0.96
C ALA A 85 -9.74 13.87 0.62
N GLY A 86 -10.76 13.67 1.47
CA GLY A 86 -12.06 14.30 1.30
C GLY A 86 -11.98 15.82 1.45
N TYR A 87 -11.28 16.31 2.47
CA TYR A 87 -11.06 17.73 2.69
C TYR A 87 -10.32 18.40 1.53
N LEU A 88 -9.24 17.77 1.04
CA LEU A 88 -8.46 18.27 -0.10
C LEU A 88 -9.33 18.34 -1.36
N THR A 89 -10.10 17.28 -1.65
CA THR A 89 -10.99 17.25 -2.82
C THR A 89 -12.02 18.37 -2.75
N ARG A 90 -12.64 18.59 -1.58
CA ARG A 90 -13.59 19.69 -1.37
C ARG A 90 -12.98 21.05 -1.68
N ARG A 91 -11.78 21.32 -1.15
CA ARG A 91 -11.07 22.59 -1.37
C ARG A 91 -10.66 22.78 -2.82
N LEU A 92 -10.19 21.73 -3.49
CA LEU A 92 -9.86 21.80 -4.90
C LEU A 92 -11.09 22.14 -5.74
N VAL A 93 -12.22 21.45 -5.49
CA VAL A 93 -13.49 21.71 -6.18
C VAL A 93 -13.98 23.14 -5.93
N GLU A 94 -13.94 23.64 -4.69
CA GLU A 94 -14.34 25.02 -4.35
C GLU A 94 -13.60 26.09 -5.16
N VAL A 95 -12.31 25.87 -5.46
CA VAL A 95 -11.49 26.80 -6.25
C VAL A 95 -11.77 26.68 -7.75
N VAL A 96 -11.90 25.45 -8.27
CA VAL A 96 -12.00 25.22 -9.72
C VAL A 96 -13.44 25.17 -10.25
N GLN A 97 -14.46 25.19 -9.38
CA GLN A 97 -15.87 25.01 -9.78
C GLN A 97 -16.38 25.99 -10.84
N HIS A 98 -15.78 27.19 -10.94
CA HIS A 98 -16.17 28.19 -11.94
C HIS A 98 -15.39 28.08 -13.26
N ILE A 99 -14.40 27.18 -13.35
CA ILE A 99 -13.56 26.99 -14.54
C ILE A 99 -14.30 26.05 -15.50
N VAL A 100 -14.75 26.60 -16.64
CA VAL A 100 -15.47 25.85 -17.68
C VAL A 100 -14.83 26.13 -19.04
N VAL A 101 -14.65 25.08 -19.86
CA VAL A 101 -14.16 25.21 -21.23
C VAL A 101 -15.27 25.81 -22.11
N ARG A 102 -15.11 27.06 -22.53
CA ARG A 102 -16.11 27.81 -23.31
C ARG A 102 -15.79 27.96 -24.80
N ARG A 103 -14.52 27.84 -25.18
CA ARG A 103 -14.01 28.07 -26.54
C ARG A 103 -12.87 27.11 -26.84
N THR A 104 -12.68 26.79 -28.11
CA THR A 104 -11.64 25.86 -28.58
C THR A 104 -10.26 26.49 -28.64
N ASP A 105 -10.15 27.74 -29.10
CA ASP A 105 -8.89 28.49 -29.14
C ASP A 105 -9.11 29.93 -28.64
N CYS A 106 -8.23 30.38 -27.74
CA CYS A 106 -8.22 31.74 -27.23
C CYS A 106 -7.18 32.64 -27.95
N GLY A 107 -6.43 32.11 -28.92
CA GLY A 107 -5.45 32.82 -29.74
C GLY A 107 -4.15 33.16 -29.01
N THR A 108 -3.82 32.47 -27.91
CA THR A 108 -2.60 32.78 -27.14
C THR A 108 -1.36 32.10 -27.72
N VAL A 109 -0.25 32.83 -27.80
CA VAL A 109 1.07 32.30 -28.21
C VAL A 109 1.90 31.84 -26.99
N ARG A 110 1.38 32.05 -25.77
CA ARG A 110 2.08 31.66 -24.53
C ARG A 110 1.90 30.17 -24.26
N GLY A 111 3.00 29.48 -24.01
CA GLY A 111 3.03 28.08 -23.57
C GLY A 111 4.13 27.85 -22.54
N ILE A 112 4.11 26.68 -21.90
CA ILE A 112 5.16 26.23 -20.99
C ILE A 112 6.01 25.16 -21.69
N SER A 113 7.33 25.28 -21.60
CA SER A 113 8.24 24.24 -22.10
C SER A 113 8.32 23.12 -21.06
N VAL A 114 7.90 21.91 -21.43
CA VAL A 114 8.00 20.73 -20.56
C VAL A 114 9.27 19.98 -20.93
N SER A 115 10.28 20.06 -20.06
CA SER A 115 11.47 19.23 -20.20
C SER A 115 11.21 17.82 -19.64
N PRO A 116 11.68 16.76 -20.31
CA PRO A 116 11.69 15.45 -19.69
C PRO A 116 12.54 15.53 -18.43
N ARG A 117 11.98 15.07 -17.31
CA ARG A 117 12.72 14.92 -16.06
C ARG A 117 13.90 13.99 -16.35
N GLN A 118 15.13 14.51 -16.32
CA GLN A 118 16.33 13.67 -16.29
C GLN A 118 16.30 12.91 -14.96
N LEU A 119 16.08 11.60 -15.07
CA LEU A 119 16.26 10.62 -14.01
C LEU A 119 17.74 10.27 -13.90
#